data_AF-A0A968IJW0-F1
#
_entry.id   AF-A0A968IJW0-F1
#
_cell.length_a   1.000
_cell.length_b   1.000
_cell.length_c   1.000
_cell.angle_alpha   90.00
_cell.angle_beta   90.00
_cell.angle_gamma   90.00
#
_symmetry.space_group_name_H-M   'P 1'
#
loop_
_entity.id
_entity.type
_entity.pdbx_description
1 polymer ?
#
loop_
_entity_poly.entity_id
_entity_poly.type
_entity_poly.pdbx_seq_one_letter_code
_entity_poly.pdbx_strand_id
1 'polypeptide(L)' 'MSMTVIGTIEKKGFGFGTWALVTDDGTTYELKDPVSELQQEGLKVEVKGKIRKDIMTIAMIGAVLEVESYIVL' A
#
# COMPACT_ATOMS: atom_id res chain seq x y z
N MET A 1 11.03 -8.33 -9.29
CA MET A 1 11.59 -6.99 -9.57
C MET A 1 10.93 -6.03 -8.60
N SER A 2 11.69 -5.06 -8.06
CA SER A 2 11.12 -4.00 -7.23
C SER A 2 10.62 -2.85 -8.11
N MET A 3 9.61 -2.14 -7.64
CA MET A 3 9.04 -0.93 -8.25
C MET A 3 9.09 0.22 -7.25
N THR A 4 9.01 1.45 -7.75
CA THR A 4 8.87 2.65 -6.93
C THR A 4 7.58 3.35 -7.35
N VAL A 5 6.77 3.75 -6.38
CA VAL A 5 5.44 4.29 -6.60
C VAL A 5 5.12 5.36 -5.55
N ILE A 6 4.50 6.46 -5.97
CA ILE A 6 4.07 7.55 -5.09
C ILE A 6 2.56 7.47 -4.93
N GLY A 7 2.09 7.64 -3.70
CA GLY A 7 0.66 7.67 -3.42
C GLY A 7 0.36 8.19 -2.03
N THR A 8 -0.92 8.13 -1.68
CA THR A 8 -1.45 8.50 -0.37
C THR A 8 -1.89 7.24 0.36
N ILE A 9 -1.54 7.14 1.63
CA ILE A 9 -1.99 6.06 2.50
C ILE A 9 -3.47 6.27 2.81
N GLU A 10 -4.26 5.24 2.56
CA GLU A 10 -5.68 5.19 2.89
C GLU A 10 -6.03 3.88 3.58
N LYS A 11 -7.04 3.93 4.46
CA LYS A 11 -7.62 2.73 5.05
C LYS A 11 -8.79 2.27 4.18
N LYS A 12 -8.71 1.04 3.64
CA LYS A 12 -9.66 0.48 2.66
C LYS A 12 -10.18 -0.88 3.11
N GLY A 13 -11.20 -1.40 2.43
CA GLY A 13 -11.75 -2.75 2.66
C GLY A 13 -12.88 -2.80 3.70
N PHE A 14 -13.36 -4.01 3.99
CA PHE A 14 -14.49 -4.25 4.90
C PHE A 14 -14.03 -4.58 6.33
N GLY A 15 -14.86 -4.29 7.33
CA GLY A 15 -14.56 -4.57 8.73
C GLY A 15 -13.45 -3.69 9.30
N PHE A 16 -12.40 -4.30 9.87
CA PHE A 16 -11.24 -3.59 10.43
C PHE A 16 -10.40 -2.85 9.36
N GLY A 17 -10.65 -3.14 8.08
CA GLY A 17 -9.95 -2.58 6.95
C GLY A 17 -8.52 -3.10 6.79
N THR A 18 -7.87 -2.67 5.72
CA THR A 18 -6.46 -2.87 5.40
C THR A 18 -5.87 -1.51 5.01
N TRP A 19 -4.56 -1.39 5.14
CA TRP A 19 -3.84 -0.18 4.74
C TRP A 19 -3.45 -0.31 3.28
N ALA A 20 -3.71 0.74 2.50
CA ALA A 20 -3.47 0.77 1.07
C ALA A 20 -2.71 2.03 0.66
N LEU A 21 -1.91 1.91 -0.39
CA LEU A 21 -1.34 3.04 -1.10
C LEU A 21 -2.20 3.32 -2.33
N VAL A 22 -2.80 4.50 -2.39
CA VAL A 22 -3.59 4.97 -3.53
C VAL A 22 -2.78 6.00 -4.32
N THR A 23 -2.47 5.68 -5.56
CA THR A 23 -1.70 6.54 -6.46
C THR A 23 -2.59 7.62 -7.07
N ASP A 24 -1.97 8.68 -7.60
CA ASP A 24 -2.69 9.80 -8.23
C ASP A 24 -3.44 9.36 -9.52
N ASP A 25 -3.08 8.22 -10.12
CA ASP A 25 -3.78 7.60 -11.26
C ASP A 25 -4.94 6.68 -10.86
N GLY A 26 -5.22 6.55 -9.56
CA GLY A 26 -6.30 5.72 -9.02
C GLY A 26 -5.93 4.25 -8.79
N THR A 27 -4.70 3.83 -9.10
CA THR A 27 -4.23 2.48 -8.76
C THR A 27 -4.15 2.31 -7.25
N THR A 28 -4.67 1.19 -6.75
CA THR A 28 -4.63 0.85 -5.32
C THR A 28 -3.75 -0.35 -5.10
N TYR A 29 -2.85 -0.23 -4.11
CA TYR A 29 -2.00 -1.32 -3.64
C TYR A 29 -2.30 -1.61 -2.19
N GLU A 30 -2.60 -2.86 -1.87
CA GLU A 30 -2.72 -3.29 -0.48
C GLU A 30 -1.31 -3.46 0.12
N LEU A 31 -1.04 -2.82 1.25
CA LEU A 31 0.26 -2.93 1.90
C LEU A 31 0.36 -4.22 2.69
N LYS A 32 1.41 -5.00 2.40
CA LYS A 32 1.73 -6.20 3.18
C LYS A 32 2.40 -5.80 4.49
N ASP A 33 1.77 -6.12 5.63
CA ASP A 33 2.28 -5.91 6.98
C ASP A 33 2.99 -4.54 7.17
N PRO A 34 2.30 -3.41 6.89
CA PRO A 34 2.93 -2.10 6.91
C PRO A 34 3.38 -1.72 8.33
N VAL A 35 4.55 -1.09 8.42
CA VAL A 35 5.04 -0.51 9.68
C VAL A 35 4.11 0.58 10.18
N SER A 36 4.08 0.81 11.50
CA SER A 36 3.18 1.74 12.17
C SER A 36 3.17 3.15 11.60
N GLU A 37 4.31 3.63 11.10
CA GLU A 37 4.48 4.95 10.50
C GLU A 37 3.70 5.10 9.19
N LEU A 38 3.51 4.00 8.45
CA LEU A 38 2.69 3.97 7.24
C LEU A 38 1.22 3.68 7.53
N GLN A 39 0.81 3.52 8.79
CA GLN A 39 -0.57 3.27 9.20
C GLN A 39 -1.27 4.58 9.59
N GLN A 40 -1.11 5.61 8.75
CA GLN A 40 -1.68 6.93 8.95
C GLN A 40 -2.45 7.38 7.70
N GLU A 41 -3.75 7.58 7.85
CA GLU A 41 -4.61 8.04 6.76
C GLU A 41 -4.20 9.44 6.27
N GLY A 42 -4.16 9.62 4.94
CA GLY A 42 -3.78 10.87 4.29
C GLY A 42 -2.27 11.10 4.17
N LEU A 43 -1.42 10.18 4.63
CA LEU A 43 0.04 10.32 4.54
C LEU A 43 0.50 10.14 3.08
N LYS A 44 1.12 11.17 2.49
CA LYS A 44 1.71 11.08 1.15
C LYS A 44 3.13 10.52 1.24
N VAL A 45 3.40 9.46 0.48
CA VAL A 45 4.68 8.73 0.54
C VAL A 45 5.14 8.29 -0.84
N GLU A 46 6.46 8.18 -1.00
CA GLU A 46 7.09 7.38 -2.04
C GLU A 46 7.47 6.02 -1.45
N VAL A 47 7.01 4.93 -2.06
CA VAL A 47 7.27 3.57 -1.63
C VAL A 47 8.06 2.83 -2.70
N LYS A 48 9.16 2.20 -2.28
CA LYS A 48 9.85 1.18 -3.06
C LYS A 48 9.50 -0.19 -2.51
N GLY A 49 9.05 -1.08 -3.38
CA GLY A 49 8.54 -2.38 -2.94
C GLY A 49 8.38 -3.39 -4.06
N LYS A 50 7.83 -4.56 -3.72
CA LYS A 50 7.60 -5.67 -4.65
C LYS A 50 6.13 -6.06 -4.67
N ILE A 51 5.60 -6.31 -5.87
CA ILE A 51 4.26 -6.88 -6.00
C ILE A 51 4.31 -8.37 -5.72
N ARG A 52 3.53 -8.79 -4.72
CA ARG A 52 3.38 -10.18 -4.28
C ARG A 52 2.19 -10.82 -4.98
N LYS A 53 2.46 -11.38 -6.17
CA LYS A 53 1.46 -12.11 -6.98
C LYS A 53 1.07 -13.46 -6.38
N ASP A 54 1.87 -13.95 -5.44
CA ASP A 54 1.69 -15.20 -4.71
C ASP A 54 0.81 -15.04 -3.46
N ILE A 55 0.35 -13.82 -3.16
CA ILE A 55 -0.50 -13.53 -2.01
C ILE A 55 -1.89 -13.12 -2.50
N MET A 56 -2.91 -13.76 -1.94
CA MET A 56 -4.31 -13.41 -2.12
C MET A 56 -4.88 -12.92 -0.80
N THR A 57 -5.57 -11.79 -0.80
CA THR A 57 -6.13 -11.16 0.41
C THR A 57 -7.65 -11.18 0.36
N ILE A 58 -8.26 -11.11 1.54
CA ILE A 58 -9.72 -11.01 1.68
C ILE A 58 -10.26 -9.62 1.29
N ALA A 59 -9.40 -8.59 1.27
CA ALA A 59 -9.81 -7.24 0.95
C ALA A 59 -10.08 -7.07 -0.55
N MET A 60 -9.36 -7.79 -1.42
CA MET A 60 -9.52 -7.76 -2.88
C MET A 60 -9.58 -6.33 -3.48
N ILE A 61 -8.81 -5.39 -2.90
CA ILE A 61 -8.80 -3.96 -3.31
C ILE A 61 -7.72 -3.62 -4.34
N GLY A 62 -6.84 -4.56 -4.68
CA GLY A 62 -5.70 -4.32 -5.55
C GLY A 62 -4.61 -5.37 -5.39
N ALA A 63 -3.44 -5.10 -5.99
CA ALA A 63 -2.29 -5.97 -5.86
C ALA A 63 -1.61 -5.75 -4.49
N VAL A 64 -1.05 -6.82 -3.91
CA VAL A 64 -0.32 -6.73 -2.64
C VAL A 64 1.08 -6.19 -2.89
N LEU A 65 1.42 -5.09 -2.23
CA LEU A 65 2.72 -4.43 -2.25
C LEU A 65 3.45 -4.68 -0.93
N GLU A 66 4.57 -5.39 -1.01
CA GLU A 66 5.51 -5.53 0.09
C GLU A 66 6.50 -4.37 0.06
N VAL A 67 6.49 -3.56 1.12
CA VAL A 67 7.32 -2.36 1.27
C VAL A 67 8.74 -2.77 1.61
N GLU A 68 9.71 -2.36 0.79
CA GLU A 68 11.14 -2.51 1.07
C GLU A 68 11.71 -1.25 1.72
N SER A 69 11.30 -0.07 1.27
CA SER A 69 11.66 1.23 1.85
C SER A 69 10.63 2.29 1.47
N TYR A 70 10.56 3.38 2.24
CA TYR A 70 9.66 4.50 1.95
C TYR A 70 10.26 5.85 2.32
N ILE A 71 9.72 6.92 1.75
CA ILE A 71 10.00 8.32 2.05
C ILE A 71 8.67 9.03 2.28
N VAL A 72 8.55 9.80 3.36
CA VAL A 72 7.39 10.68 3.61
C VAL A 72 7.59 11.98 2.86
N LEU A 73 6.54 12.44 2.15
CA LEU A 73 6.54 13.62 1.29
C LEU A 73 5.82 14.81 1.92
#